data_AF-A0A8H3R2G6-F1
#
_entry.id   AF-A0A8H3R2G6-F1
#
_cell.length_a   1.000
_cell.length_b   1.000
_cell.length_c   1.000
_cell.angle_alpha   90.00
_cell.angle_beta   90.00
_cell.angle_gamma   90.00
#
_symmetry.space_group_name_H-M   'P 1'
#
loop_
_entity.id
_entity.type
_entity.pdbx_description
1 polymer ?
#
loop_
_entity_poly.entity_id
_entity_poly.type
_entity_poly.pdbx_seq_one_letter_code
_entity_poly.pdbx_strand_id
1 'polypeptide(L)'
;MNKYFKEVLEEILFELDTILSNKLYEYNCIQIEFFIQERCNNFTDNKKSMINSITKKEFKHVKIENVYKEHSSLDLPSMNDLNLTLSSLSNNKVASLFGISNEMMKHFGPSAKALLLAFFHACIRIENFSLQ
;
A
#
# COMPACT_ATOMS: atom_id res chain seq x y z
N MET A 1 15.52 -23.10 -23.16
CA MET A 1 14.47 -23.23 -22.12
C MET A 1 13.44 -24.23 -22.65
N ASN A 2 13.10 -25.27 -21.89
CA ASN A 2 12.21 -26.35 -22.34
C ASN A 2 10.79 -25.78 -22.61
N LYS A 3 10.21 -26.04 -23.79
CA LYS A 3 8.89 -25.53 -24.18
C LYS A 3 7.80 -25.87 -23.16
N TYR A 4 7.84 -27.11 -22.64
CA TYR A 4 6.94 -27.59 -21.60
C TYR A 4 7.08 -26.79 -20.30
N PHE A 5 8.31 -26.44 -19.93
CA PHE A 5 8.57 -25.65 -18.73
C PHE A 5 8.02 -24.22 -18.85
N LYS A 6 8.06 -23.63 -20.05
CA LYS A 6 7.50 -22.31 -20.31
C LYS A 6 5.97 -22.31 -20.20
N GLU A 7 5.31 -23.32 -20.78
CA GLU A 7 3.85 -23.47 -20.74
C GLU A 7 3.33 -23.60 -19.30
N VAL A 8 3.98 -24.43 -18.47
CA VAL A 8 3.64 -24.57 -17.04
C VAL A 8 3.80 -23.25 -16.28
N LEU A 9 4.84 -22.46 -16.60
CA LEU A 9 5.06 -21.15 -15.99
C LEU A 9 3.98 -20.13 -16.36
N GLU A 10 3.52 -20.14 -17.61
CA GLU A 10 2.45 -19.27 -18.10
C GLU A 10 1.09 -19.62 -17.46
N GLU A 11 0.79 -20.91 -17.27
CA GLU A 11 -0.42 -21.34 -16.53
C GLU A 11 -0.39 -20.89 -15.07
N ILE A 12 0.74 -21.09 -14.38
CA ILE A 12 0.89 -20.65 -12.98
C ILE A 12 0.72 -19.14 -12.85
N LEU A 13 1.31 -18.36 -13.77
CA LEU A 13 1.16 -16.90 -13.79
C LEU A 13 -0.29 -16.48 -13.97
N PHE A 14 -1.03 -17.14 -14.87
CA PHE A 14 -2.44 -16.84 -15.11
C PHE A 14 -3.32 -17.16 -13.90
N GLU A 15 -3.10 -18.29 -13.23
CA GLU A 15 -3.83 -18.64 -12.01
C GLU A 15 -3.53 -17.65 -10.88
N LEU A 16 -2.27 -17.27 -10.69
CA LEU A 16 -1.88 -16.29 -9.68
C LEU A 16 -2.55 -14.94 -9.91
N ASP A 17 -2.57 -14.46 -11.16
CA ASP A 17 -3.18 -13.17 -11.51
C ASP A 17 -4.70 -13.18 -11.26
N THR A 18 -5.34 -14.31 -11.54
CA THR A 18 -6.75 -14.54 -11.25
C THR A 18 -7.03 -14.51 -9.74
N ILE A 19 -6.22 -15.23 -8.95
CA ILE A 19 -6.36 -15.27 -7.48
C ILE A 19 -6.16 -13.88 -6.87
N LEU A 20 -5.13 -13.16 -7.30
CA LEU A 20 -4.83 -11.82 -6.83
C LEU A 20 -5.96 -10.84 -7.16
N SER A 21 -6.47 -10.88 -8.38
CA SER A 21 -7.59 -10.04 -8.82
C SER A 21 -8.85 -10.30 -7.99
N ASN A 22 -9.17 -11.57 -7.73
CA ASN A 22 -10.30 -11.94 -6.89
C ASN A 22 -10.13 -11.49 -5.44
N LYS A 23 -8.93 -11.65 -4.87
CA LYS A 23 -8.63 -11.20 -3.50
C LYS A 23 -8.70 -9.68 -3.36
N LEU A 24 -8.23 -8.97 -4.38
CA LEU A 24 -8.34 -7.51 -4.43
C LEU A 24 -9.80 -7.06 -4.53
N TYR A 25 -10.60 -7.74 -5.34
CA TYR A 25 -12.04 -7.47 -5.45
C TYR A 25 -12.76 -7.70 -4.11
N GLU A 26 -12.55 -8.86 -3.48
CA GLU A 26 -13.13 -9.21 -2.18
C GLU A 26 -12.79 -8.15 -1.12
N TYR A 27 -11.52 -7.75 -1.05
CA TYR A 27 -11.07 -6.69 -0.15
C TYR A 27 -11.81 -5.36 -0.40
N ASN A 28 -11.94 -4.95 -1.65
CA ASN A 28 -12.63 -3.71 -2.00
C ASN A 28 -14.11 -3.75 -1.60
N CYS A 29 -14.79 -4.87 -1.81
CA CYS A 29 -16.17 -5.06 -1.36
C CYS A 29 -16.30 -4.89 0.16
N ILE A 30 -15.44 -5.56 0.93
CA ILE A 30 -15.42 -5.48 2.40
C ILE A 30 -15.18 -4.03 2.87
N GLN A 31 -14.24 -3.32 2.26
CA GLN A 31 -13.97 -1.93 2.62
C GLN A 31 -15.15 -1.01 2.31
N ILE A 32 -15.80 -1.20 1.15
CA ILE A 32 -17.00 -0.44 0.77
C ILE A 32 -18.10 -0.65 1.82
N GLU A 33 -18.39 -1.91 2.18
CA GLU A 33 -19.38 -2.24 3.21
C GLU A 33 -19.03 -1.60 4.56
N PHE A 34 -17.78 -1.71 4.99
CA PHE A 34 -17.29 -1.10 6.23
C PHE A 34 -17.54 0.42 6.25
N PHE A 35 -17.11 1.14 5.21
CA PHE A 35 -17.27 2.60 5.16
C PHE A 35 -18.73 3.03 5.00
N ILE A 36 -19.58 2.22 4.37
CA ILE A 36 -21.03 2.48 4.33
C ILE A 36 -21.61 2.34 5.73
N GLN A 37 -21.29 1.25 6.42
CA GLN A 37 -21.79 1.01 7.78
C GLN A 37 -21.33 2.08 8.76
N GLU A 38 -20.05 2.47 8.70
CA GLU A 38 -19.50 3.53 9.54
C GLU A 38 -20.21 4.87 9.29
N ARG A 39 -20.55 5.19 8.03
CA ARG A 39 -21.34 6.39 7.70
C ARG A 39 -22.78 6.29 8.21
N CYS A 40 -23.44 5.15 8.12
CA CYS A 40 -24.78 4.95 8.67
C CYS A 40 -24.79 5.16 10.20
N ASN A 41 -23.78 4.63 10.89
CA ASN A 41 -23.61 4.83 12.33
C ASN A 41 -23.35 6.32 12.64
N ASN A 42 -22.43 6.96 11.91
CA ASN A 42 -22.12 8.39 12.06
C ASN A 42 -23.31 9.30 11.70
N PHE A 43 -24.19 8.91 10.78
CA PHE A 43 -25.41 9.68 10.48
C PHE A 43 -26.39 9.69 11.67
N THR A 44 -26.44 8.58 12.41
CA THR A 44 -27.30 8.41 13.59
C THR A 44 -26.71 9.15 14.79
N ASP A 45 -25.41 8.98 15.06
CA ASP A 45 -24.79 9.38 16.33
C ASP A 45 -23.87 10.62 16.23
N ASN A 46 -23.32 10.93 15.05
CA ASN A 46 -22.32 12.01 14.88
C ASN A 46 -22.33 12.65 13.47
N LYS A 47 -23.43 13.36 13.17
CA LYS A 47 -23.68 14.00 11.85
C LYS A 47 -22.55 14.94 11.39
N LYS A 48 -21.85 15.61 12.32
CA LYS A 48 -20.71 16.50 12.02
C LYS A 48 -19.52 15.71 11.45
N SER A 49 -19.24 14.53 12.00
CA SER A 49 -18.21 13.63 11.46
C SER A 49 -18.56 13.17 10.04
N MET A 50 -19.83 12.78 9.82
CA MET A 50 -20.33 12.39 8.49
C MET A 50 -20.12 13.51 7.46
N ILE A 51 -20.54 14.74 7.76
CA ILE A 51 -20.39 15.88 6.84
C ILE A 51 -18.91 16.18 6.56
N ASN A 52 -18.04 16.15 7.57
CA ASN A 52 -16.60 16.38 7.36
C ASN A 52 -15.96 15.30 6.45
N SER A 53 -16.38 14.04 6.56
CA SER A 53 -15.88 12.95 5.70
C SER A 53 -16.21 13.14 4.21
N ILE A 54 -17.28 13.90 3.92
CA ILE A 54 -17.76 14.18 2.56
C ILE A 54 -17.15 15.50 2.03
N THR A 55 -17.01 16.50 2.89
CA THR A 55 -16.75 17.89 2.47
C THR A 55 -15.30 18.36 2.67
N LYS A 56 -14.51 17.73 3.55
CA LYS A 56 -13.13 18.14 3.85
C LYS A 56 -12.12 17.14 3.32
N LYS A 57 -11.88 17.18 2.01
CA LYS A 57 -10.86 16.34 1.35
C LYS A 57 -9.66 17.19 0.94
N GLU A 58 -8.65 17.28 1.80
CA GLU A 58 -7.31 17.73 1.40
C GLU A 58 -6.36 16.54 1.33
N PHE A 59 -5.85 16.29 0.13
CA PHE A 59 -4.92 15.19 -0.17
C PHE A 59 -3.51 15.57 0.29
N LYS A 60 -2.83 14.69 1.03
CA LYS A 60 -1.39 14.83 1.33
C LYS A 60 -0.66 13.56 0.90
N HIS A 61 0.37 13.74 0.06
CA HIS A 61 1.17 12.69 -0.54
C HIS A 61 2.25 12.15 0.42
N VAL A 62 2.52 10.85 0.35
CA VAL A 62 3.74 10.25 0.93
C VAL A 62 4.87 10.42 -0.07
N LYS A 63 5.96 11.06 0.34
CA LYS A 63 7.17 11.24 -0.47
C LYS A 63 8.20 10.16 -0.12
N ILE A 64 8.90 9.64 -1.13
CA ILE A 64 9.99 8.66 -0.99
C ILE A 64 11.10 9.19 -0.07
N GLU A 65 11.33 10.50 -0.11
CA GLU A 65 12.24 11.25 0.80
C GLU A 65 11.97 10.99 2.29
N ASN A 66 10.74 10.61 2.68
CA ASN A 66 10.41 10.32 4.08
C ASN A 66 10.77 8.88 4.51
N VAL A 67 11.04 7.99 3.54
CA VAL A 67 11.46 6.60 3.75
C VAL A 67 12.98 6.48 3.64
N TYR A 68 13.58 7.31 2.78
CA TYR A 68 15.02 7.38 2.56
C TYR A 68 15.67 8.26 3.64
N LYS A 69 16.64 7.73 4.39
CA LYS A 69 17.47 8.54 5.31
C LYS A 69 18.79 8.88 4.60
N GLU A 70 18.97 10.12 4.19
CA GLU A 70 20.22 10.61 3.56
C GLU A 70 21.47 10.51 4.46
N HIS A 71 21.30 10.23 5.75
CA HIS A 71 22.41 10.29 6.72
C HIS A 71 22.56 8.99 7.52
N SER A 72 22.97 7.92 6.85
CA SER A 72 24.03 7.01 7.31
C SER A 72 24.01 5.74 6.47
N SER A 73 25.05 5.58 5.63
CA SER A 73 25.41 4.37 4.90
C SER A 73 24.56 4.00 3.68
N LEU A 74 25.25 3.46 2.68
CA LEU A 74 24.80 2.89 1.40
C LEU A 74 23.80 1.72 1.53
N ASP A 75 23.13 1.59 2.67
CA ASP A 75 22.42 0.38 3.05
C ASP A 75 20.95 0.47 2.66
N LEU A 76 20.48 -0.56 1.95
CA LEU A 76 19.07 -0.72 1.61
C LEU A 76 18.24 -0.75 2.89
N PRO A 77 17.07 -0.06 2.92
CA PRO A 77 16.23 -0.03 4.12
C PRO A 77 15.84 -1.45 4.56
N SER A 78 15.91 -1.75 5.85
CA SER A 78 15.51 -3.06 6.38
C SER A 78 13.99 -3.15 6.58
N MET A 79 13.48 -4.36 6.81
CA MET A 79 12.08 -4.56 7.21
C MET A 79 11.74 -3.81 8.50
N ASN A 80 12.70 -3.65 9.42
CA ASN A 80 12.51 -2.89 10.64
C ASN A 80 12.35 -1.38 10.35
N ASP A 81 13.15 -0.84 9.43
CA ASP A 81 13.07 0.57 9.01
C ASP A 81 11.74 0.86 8.32
N LEU A 82 11.27 -0.08 7.49
CA LEU A 82 9.95 0.01 6.88
C LEU A 82 8.84 0.01 7.94
N ASN A 83 8.89 -0.89 8.92
CA ASN A 83 7.90 -0.94 9.99
C ASN A 83 7.88 0.34 10.84
N LEU A 84 9.04 0.89 11.18
CA LEU A 84 9.16 2.15 11.90
C LEU A 84 8.55 3.30 11.10
N THR A 85 8.88 3.38 9.81
CA THR A 85 8.35 4.42 8.92
C THR A 85 6.84 4.32 8.77
N LEU A 86 6.31 3.11 8.56
CA LEU A 86 4.86 2.86 8.49
C LEU A 86 4.16 3.23 9.80
N SER A 87 4.74 2.88 10.94
CA SER A 87 4.18 3.20 12.26
C SER A 87 4.08 4.71 12.52
N SER A 88 5.04 5.48 11.99
CA SER A 88 5.10 6.93 12.10
C SER A 88 4.09 7.69 11.23
N LEU A 89 3.42 7.01 10.30
CA LEU A 89 2.42 7.65 9.44
C LEU A 89 1.29 8.24 10.28
N SER A 90 0.71 9.36 9.87
CA SER A 90 -0.44 9.92 10.59
C SER A 90 -1.68 9.05 10.42
N ASN A 91 -2.42 8.83 11.51
CA ASN A 91 -3.70 8.14 11.45
C ASN A 91 -4.78 9.00 10.73
N ASN A 92 -5.73 8.36 10.05
CA ASN A 92 -6.92 8.96 9.38
C ASN A 92 -6.73 9.77 8.08
N LYS A 93 -5.75 9.48 7.22
CA LYS A 93 -5.63 10.17 5.91
C LYS A 93 -5.41 9.19 4.77
N VAL A 94 -6.25 9.29 3.73
CA VAL A 94 -6.18 8.45 2.52
C VAL A 94 -6.40 9.27 1.24
N ALA A 95 -5.35 9.37 0.44
CA ALA A 95 -5.25 8.88 -0.94
C ALA A 95 -4.20 9.69 -1.71
N SER A 96 -3.24 9.03 -2.36
CA SER A 96 -2.78 9.50 -3.67
C SER A 96 -2.57 8.33 -4.62
N LEU A 97 -3.03 8.53 -5.86
CA LEU A 97 -2.99 7.73 -7.08
C LEU A 97 -3.53 6.27 -7.08
N PHE A 98 -3.51 5.55 -5.95
CA PHE A 98 -3.91 4.12 -5.92
C PHE A 98 -5.00 3.77 -4.89
N GLY A 99 -5.60 4.77 -4.23
CA GLY A 99 -6.65 4.54 -3.23
C GLY A 99 -6.16 3.91 -1.91
N ILE A 100 -4.85 3.71 -1.73
CA ILE A 100 -4.27 3.11 -0.53
C ILE A 100 -4.12 4.16 0.59
N SER A 101 -4.52 3.75 1.78
CA SER A 101 -4.64 4.50 3.04
C SER A 101 -3.41 4.33 3.91
N ASN A 102 -3.02 5.37 4.65
CA ASN A 102 -1.96 5.24 5.67
C ASN A 102 -2.31 4.18 6.72
N GLU A 103 -3.58 4.06 7.11
CA GLU A 103 -4.05 2.99 8.01
C GLU A 103 -3.91 1.62 7.34
N MET A 104 -4.25 1.51 6.06
CA MET A 104 -4.12 0.26 5.33
C MET A 104 -2.65 -0.15 5.22
N MET A 105 -1.74 0.79 4.99
CA MET A 105 -0.29 0.53 4.97
C MET A 105 0.26 0.13 6.34
N LYS A 106 -0.21 0.75 7.44
CA LYS A 106 0.14 0.36 8.81
C LYS A 106 -0.23 -1.09 9.12
N HIS A 107 -1.37 -1.53 8.61
CA HIS A 107 -1.93 -2.86 8.82
C HIS A 107 -1.56 -3.87 7.72
N PHE A 108 -0.59 -3.56 6.84
CA PHE A 108 -0.13 -4.53 5.86
C PHE A 108 0.38 -5.82 6.51
N GLY A 109 -0.08 -6.95 5.97
CA GLY A 109 0.43 -8.26 6.34
C GLY A 109 1.89 -8.44 5.90
N PRO A 110 2.58 -9.48 6.41
CA PRO A 110 4.00 -9.73 6.12
C PRO A 110 4.33 -9.76 4.62
N SER A 111 3.48 -10.38 3.81
CA SER A 111 3.67 -10.49 2.36
C SER A 111 3.61 -9.13 1.64
N ALA A 112 2.66 -8.27 2.02
CA ALA A 112 2.52 -6.94 1.43
C ALA A 112 3.68 -6.02 1.84
N LYS A 113 4.14 -6.12 3.10
CA LYS A 113 5.34 -5.41 3.57
C LYS A 113 6.60 -5.86 2.84
N ALA A 114 6.75 -7.17 2.57
CA ALA A 114 7.89 -7.69 1.81
C ALA A 114 7.90 -7.19 0.36
N LEU A 115 6.72 -7.13 -0.29
CA LEU A 115 6.59 -6.58 -1.64
C LEU A 115 6.93 -5.08 -1.68
N LEU A 116 6.42 -4.32 -0.71
CA LEU A 116 6.71 -2.89 -0.57
C LEU A 116 8.21 -2.62 -0.35
N LEU A 117 8.85 -3.45 0.48
CA LEU A 117 10.28 -3.37 0.73
C LEU A 117 11.09 -3.65 -0.54
N ALA A 118 10.75 -4.73 -1.26
CA ALA A 118 11.39 -5.08 -2.52
C ALA A 118 11.22 -4.00 -3.59
N PHE A 119 10.05 -3.35 -3.63
CA PHE A 119 9.80 -2.20 -4.50
C PHE A 119 10.73 -1.02 -4.15
N PHE A 120 10.83 -0.63 -2.88
CA PHE A 120 11.73 0.44 -2.46
C PHE A 120 13.20 0.11 -2.76
N HIS A 121 13.62 -1.14 -2.54
CA HIS A 121 14.96 -1.60 -2.91
C HIS A 121 15.22 -1.46 -4.41
N ALA A 122 14.25 -1.81 -5.26
CA ALA A 122 14.37 -1.67 -6.70
C ALA A 122 14.51 -0.18 -7.11
N CYS A 123 13.69 0.71 -6.55
CA CYS A 123 13.77 2.15 -6.82
C CYS A 123 15.14 2.73 -6.44
N ILE A 124 15.61 2.45 -5.23
CA ILE A 124 16.91 2.94 -4.73
C ILE A 124 18.05 2.40 -5.61
N ARG A 125 17.99 1.13 -6.04
CA ARG A 125 19.00 0.55 -6.94
C ARG A 125 19.01 1.22 -8.31
N ILE A 126 17.85 1.54 -8.88
CA ILE A 126 17.74 2.24 -10.17
C ILE A 126 18.32 3.66 -10.07
N GLU A 127 18.01 4.39 -8.99
CA GLU A 127 18.53 5.73 -8.75
C GLU A 127 20.05 5.74 -8.62
N ASN A 128 20.62 4.81 -7.84
CA ASN A 128 22.07 4.64 -7.71
C ASN A 128 22.75 4.25 -9.03
N PHE A 129 22.06 3.50 -9.90
CA PHE A 129 22.57 3.14 -11.23
C PHE A 129 22.56 4.30 -12.22
N SER A 130 21.71 5.32 -11.98
CA SER A 130 21.57 6.49 -12.86
C SER A 130 22.61 7.59 -12.55
N LEU A 131 23.41 7.41 -11.49
CA LEU A 131 24.46 8.32 -11.03
C LEU A 131 25.88 7.80 -11.32
N GLN A 132 26.02 6.68 -12.04
CA GLN A 132 27.28 6.14 -12.58
C GLN A 132 27.42 6.47 -14.07
#